data_AF-A0A9W8D616-F1
#
_entry.id   AF-A0A9W8D616-F1
#
_cell.length_a   1.000
_cell.length_b   1.000
_cell.length_c   1.000
_cell.angle_alpha   90.00
_cell.angle_beta   90.00
_cell.angle_gamma   90.00
#
_symmetry.space_group_name_H-M   'P 1'
#
loop_
_entity.id
_entity.type
_entity.pdbx_description
1 polymer ?
#
loop_
_entity_poly.entity_id
_entity_poly.type
_entity_poly.pdbx_seq_one_letter_code
_entity_poly.pdbx_strand_id
1 'polypeptide(L)'
;YLFLVMPRLITLLDIAITPIAVVEATLKCIASIVGAVNCSSFSSRIVLTLVRLLQCSPPLELQTAAIDVLCTMMEQLQDEFVLFMPTIKLVMSKRGIDEHAQYERYSRLLFSGRLVPKELQRTQLRIQGDTTQAAAAGPALGHSSDGLAKQEVGIMQLRRAWTSKPQKSKDGWMRWLHAFTYELLEQSPSPALRACSSLAKKHSPLSKELFNAAFVSCWTVLPGQYQQEIIASLQSVASNLDVPADILQTILGLAGFMERDEKQIPIDLKRLGDYAGRCHALAKELHYKEAEWTLEKNYDTIEKLIELNQNLDLQDSAIGMLEYVRKERPDVQESVVWYQRLQQWDKALEIYQEQEAERGPSFVTTRGQIGCLFELSDWEALVPIFERIWSGNDQKLQLASASIGMSMAWAMGDIDRMEFYLSTLPNKSRDKSFCKALLAVYRNNFEDAAKFISNAREEMEANLSSHITESYSRGYSQVFMCQMLTELEEVVMYKMAPDDRERQ
;
A
#
# COMPACT_ATOMS: atom_id res chain seq x y z
N TYR A 1 11.35 31.83 -11.81
CA TYR A 1 11.95 31.71 -13.16
C TYR A 1 12.13 33.03 -13.91
N LEU A 2 11.60 34.16 -13.42
CA LEU A 2 11.75 35.48 -14.07
C LEU A 2 13.23 35.85 -14.36
N PHE A 3 14.15 35.46 -13.46
CA PHE A 3 15.59 35.69 -13.62
C PHE A 3 16.25 34.95 -14.80
N LEU A 4 15.65 33.86 -15.30
CA LEU A 4 16.14 33.13 -16.47
C LEU A 4 15.53 33.69 -17.76
N VAL A 5 14.25 34.06 -17.72
CA VAL A 5 13.47 34.47 -18.89
C VAL A 5 13.73 35.93 -19.28
N MET A 6 13.80 36.84 -18.30
CA MET A 6 13.95 38.27 -18.56
C MET A 6 15.24 38.65 -19.30
N PRO A 7 16.43 38.11 -18.96
CA PRO A 7 17.64 38.43 -19.73
C PRO A 7 17.54 38.04 -21.20
N ARG A 8 16.85 36.94 -21.53
CA ARG A 8 16.66 36.49 -22.91
C ARG A 8 15.63 37.33 -23.66
N LEU A 9 14.54 37.72 -23.02
CA LEU A 9 13.58 38.67 -23.60
C LEU A 9 14.23 40.04 -23.85
N ILE A 10 15.07 40.51 -22.93
CA ILE A 10 15.78 41.80 -23.07
C ILE A 10 16.77 41.75 -24.24
N THR A 11 17.45 40.61 -24.50
CA THR A 11 18.32 40.48 -25.68
C THR A 11 17.56 40.51 -27.01
N LEU A 12 16.27 40.15 -27.02
CA LEU A 12 15.46 40.17 -28.24
C LEU A 12 14.96 41.56 -28.63
N LEU A 13 15.07 42.55 -27.72
CA LEU A 13 14.74 43.96 -27.99
C LEU A 13 15.82 44.70 -28.81
N ASP A 14 16.96 44.06 -29.11
CA ASP A 14 18.02 44.69 -29.90
C ASP A 14 17.70 44.69 -31.40
N ILE A 15 17.27 45.84 -31.91
CA ILE A 15 16.86 46.07 -33.31
C ILE A 15 17.99 45.76 -34.30
N ALA A 16 19.25 45.78 -33.88
CA ALA A 16 20.38 45.44 -34.75
C ALA A 16 20.42 43.96 -35.14
N ILE A 17 19.77 43.08 -34.36
CA ILE A 17 19.90 41.63 -34.47
C ILE A 17 18.56 40.96 -34.80
N THR A 18 17.44 41.55 -34.38
CA THR A 18 16.10 40.92 -34.50
C THR A 18 15.17 41.66 -35.47
N PRO A 19 14.27 40.93 -36.17
CA PRO A 19 13.29 41.56 -37.04
C PRO A 19 12.25 42.34 -36.23
N ILE A 20 11.75 43.44 -36.81
CA ILE A 20 10.85 44.41 -36.16
C ILE A 20 9.60 43.74 -35.55
N ALA A 21 9.02 42.74 -36.21
CA ALA A 21 7.85 42.01 -35.72
C ALA A 21 8.13 41.25 -34.40
N VAL A 22 9.34 40.72 -34.23
CA VAL A 22 9.76 40.03 -33.00
C VAL A 22 10.01 41.03 -31.88
N VAL A 23 10.57 42.20 -32.20
CA VAL A 23 10.74 43.29 -31.23
C VAL A 23 9.38 43.76 -30.70
N GLU A 24 8.40 43.93 -31.58
CA GLU A 24 7.04 44.34 -31.21
C GLU A 24 6.34 43.31 -30.30
N ALA A 25 6.41 42.02 -30.65
CA ALA A 25 5.85 40.94 -29.83
C ALA A 25 6.55 40.83 -28.47
N THR A 26 7.88 40.99 -28.45
CA THR A 26 8.69 40.98 -27.22
C THR A 26 8.34 42.16 -26.32
N LEU A 27 8.12 43.34 -26.90
CA LEU A 27 7.76 44.54 -26.15
C LEU A 27 6.35 44.42 -25.54
N LYS A 28 5.37 43.88 -26.28
CA LYS A 28 4.04 43.54 -25.73
C LYS A 28 4.11 42.52 -24.60
N CYS A 29 4.98 41.52 -24.72
CA CYS A 29 5.21 40.53 -23.66
C CYS A 29 5.87 41.15 -22.41
N ILE A 30 6.85 42.03 -22.58
CA ILE A 30 7.46 42.75 -21.47
C ILE A 30 6.45 43.69 -20.82
N ALA A 31 5.59 44.37 -21.59
CA ALA A 31 4.52 45.21 -21.06
C ALA A 31 3.56 44.43 -20.14
N SER A 32 3.16 43.23 -20.56
CA SER A 32 2.27 42.38 -19.74
C SER A 32 2.96 41.78 -18.52
N ILE A 33 4.24 41.41 -18.63
CA ILE A 33 5.05 40.91 -17.50
C ILE A 33 5.28 42.03 -16.48
N VAL A 34 5.66 43.22 -16.93
CA VAL A 34 5.80 44.40 -16.08
C VAL A 34 4.46 44.65 -15.40
N GLY A 35 3.32 44.67 -16.10
CA GLY A 35 2.01 44.88 -15.46
C GLY A 35 1.62 43.84 -14.39
N ALA A 36 2.08 42.58 -14.51
CA ALA A 36 1.64 41.48 -13.65
C ALA A 36 2.62 41.10 -12.51
N VAL A 37 3.90 41.45 -12.63
CA VAL A 37 4.96 40.97 -11.73
C VAL A 37 5.88 42.12 -11.29
N ASN A 38 6.29 42.11 -10.01
CA ASN A 38 7.27 43.07 -9.50
C ASN A 38 8.66 42.85 -10.16
N CYS A 39 9.08 43.81 -10.99
CA CYS A 39 10.32 43.77 -11.77
C CYS A 39 11.46 44.64 -11.20
N SER A 40 11.43 45.04 -9.93
CA SER A 40 12.45 45.94 -9.31
C SER A 40 13.90 45.50 -9.53
N SER A 41 14.19 44.21 -9.41
CA SER A 41 15.52 43.63 -9.63
C SER A 41 16.05 43.74 -11.07
N PHE A 42 15.17 43.90 -12.07
CA PHE A 42 15.54 44.03 -13.49
C PHE A 42 15.34 45.45 -14.03
N SER A 43 14.95 46.40 -13.17
CA SER A 43 14.61 47.78 -13.52
C SER A 43 15.65 48.45 -14.41
N SER A 44 16.92 48.44 -13.99
CA SER A 44 18.04 49.03 -14.72
C SER A 44 18.23 48.42 -16.10
N ARG A 45 18.14 47.10 -16.23
CA ARG A 45 18.34 46.41 -17.51
C ARG A 45 17.21 46.68 -18.49
N ILE A 46 15.96 46.68 -18.04
CA ILE A 46 14.80 46.95 -18.90
C ILE A 46 14.84 48.42 -19.36
N VAL A 47 15.00 49.36 -18.43
CA VAL A 47 15.01 50.79 -18.74
C VAL A 47 16.16 51.15 -19.68
N LEU A 48 17.38 50.70 -19.41
CA LEU A 48 18.53 50.99 -20.29
C LEU A 48 18.36 50.40 -21.68
N THR A 49 17.73 49.22 -21.80
CA THR A 49 17.50 48.59 -23.11
C THR A 49 16.41 49.30 -23.88
N LEU A 50 15.34 49.76 -23.22
CA LEU A 50 14.31 50.62 -23.83
C LEU A 50 14.87 51.99 -24.24
N VAL A 51 15.75 52.58 -23.44
CA VAL A 51 16.45 53.83 -23.79
C VAL A 51 17.35 53.64 -25.01
N ARG A 52 18.08 52.51 -25.11
CA ARG A 52 18.85 52.16 -26.31
C ARG A 52 17.94 51.93 -27.52
N LEU A 53 16.81 51.25 -27.33
CA LEU A 53 15.80 51.03 -28.38
C LEU A 53 15.29 52.38 -28.91
N LEU A 54 14.99 53.35 -28.05
CA LEU A 54 14.61 54.71 -28.45
C LEU A 54 15.75 55.48 -29.13
N GLN A 55 17.01 55.19 -28.79
CA GLN A 55 18.18 55.75 -29.47
C GLN A 55 18.43 55.16 -30.86
N CYS A 56 17.94 53.96 -31.19
CA CYS A 56 18.21 53.31 -32.49
C CYS A 56 17.20 53.67 -33.61
N SER A 57 16.31 54.65 -33.40
CA SER A 57 15.33 55.12 -34.39
C SER A 57 14.32 54.05 -34.89
N PRO A 58 13.52 53.43 -34.01
CA PRO A 58 12.43 52.54 -34.41
C PRO A 58 11.24 53.31 -35.01
N PRO A 59 10.29 52.64 -35.69
CA PRO A 59 9.05 53.27 -36.16
C PRO A 59 8.24 53.86 -34.99
N LEU A 60 7.42 54.87 -35.27
CA LEU A 60 6.68 55.66 -34.28
C LEU A 60 5.86 54.78 -33.31
N GLU A 61 5.25 53.70 -33.80
CA GLU A 61 4.45 52.75 -33.01
C GLU A 61 5.27 52.00 -31.95
N LEU A 62 6.52 51.67 -32.25
CA LEU A 62 7.44 51.05 -31.31
C LEU A 62 7.97 52.06 -30.28
N GLN A 63 8.10 53.33 -30.67
CA GLN A 63 8.49 54.41 -29.75
C GLN A 63 7.39 54.66 -28.72
N THR A 64 6.12 54.74 -29.15
CA THR A 64 4.98 54.91 -28.24
C THR A 64 4.86 53.72 -27.30
N ALA A 65 4.95 52.49 -27.82
CA ALA A 65 4.84 51.30 -26.98
C ALA A 65 6.00 51.18 -25.97
N ALA A 66 7.23 51.55 -26.35
CA ALA A 66 8.37 51.58 -25.44
C ALA A 66 8.17 52.58 -24.29
N ILE A 67 7.60 53.76 -24.59
CA ILE A 67 7.30 54.78 -23.58
C ILE A 67 6.15 54.33 -22.68
N ASP A 68 5.15 53.62 -23.20
CA ASP A 68 4.07 53.03 -22.40
C ASP A 68 4.61 52.00 -21.40
N VAL A 69 5.59 51.17 -21.80
CA VAL A 69 6.29 50.25 -20.88
C VAL A 69 7.08 51.02 -19.82
N LEU A 70 7.74 52.13 -20.19
CA LEU A 70 8.39 52.99 -19.20
C LEU A 70 7.39 53.62 -18.22
N CYS A 71 6.18 53.96 -18.68
CA CYS A 71 5.10 54.49 -17.83
C CYS A 71 4.59 53.42 -16.85
N THR A 72 4.39 52.17 -17.29
CA THR A 72 3.99 51.08 -16.39
C THR A 72 5.09 50.73 -15.38
N MET A 73 6.36 50.79 -15.79
CA MET A 73 7.49 50.67 -14.84
C MET A 73 7.54 51.81 -13.83
N MET A 74 7.20 53.03 -14.23
CA MET A 74 7.13 54.18 -13.34
C MET A 74 6.00 54.05 -12.31
N GLU A 75 4.85 53.49 -12.70
CA GLU A 75 3.76 53.12 -11.77
C GLU A 75 4.21 52.10 -10.71
N GLN A 76 5.10 51.16 -11.07
CA GLN A 76 5.55 50.10 -10.17
C GLN A 76 6.72 50.49 -9.25
N LEU A 77 7.71 51.19 -9.78
CA LEU A 77 8.97 51.48 -9.10
C LEU A 77 8.93 52.79 -8.31
N GLN A 78 7.98 53.67 -8.60
CA GLN A 78 7.78 54.96 -7.94
C GLN A 78 9.10 55.73 -7.73
N ASP A 79 9.55 55.86 -6.48
CA ASP A 79 10.73 56.65 -6.08
C ASP A 79 12.03 56.10 -6.69
N GLU A 80 12.16 54.79 -6.88
CA GLU A 80 13.34 54.18 -7.50
C GLU A 80 13.47 54.55 -8.99
N PHE A 81 12.36 54.94 -9.63
CA PHE A 81 12.34 55.34 -11.04
C PHE A 81 12.94 56.73 -11.29
N VAL A 82 12.98 57.60 -10.27
CA VAL A 82 13.47 58.99 -10.38
C VAL A 82 14.91 59.03 -10.89
N LEU A 83 15.72 58.04 -10.54
CA LEU A 83 17.12 57.89 -10.98
C LEU A 83 17.26 57.78 -12.51
N PHE A 84 16.24 57.27 -13.20
CA PHE A 84 16.27 57.06 -14.65
C PHE A 84 15.59 58.19 -15.45
N MET A 85 14.87 59.10 -14.80
CA MET A 85 14.16 60.19 -15.49
C MET A 85 15.07 61.13 -16.31
N PRO A 86 16.26 61.55 -15.83
CA PRO A 86 17.11 62.48 -16.59
C PRO A 86 17.63 61.88 -17.90
N THR A 87 17.95 60.58 -17.91
CA THR A 87 18.44 59.88 -19.11
C THR A 87 17.34 59.65 -20.13
N ILE A 88 16.13 59.32 -19.67
CA ILE A 88 14.95 59.18 -20.53
C ILE A 88 14.60 60.54 -21.15
N LYS A 89 14.54 61.61 -20.35
CA LYS A 89 14.22 62.97 -20.83
C LYS A 89 15.22 63.48 -21.87
N LEU A 90 16.52 63.21 -21.69
CA LEU A 90 17.56 63.55 -22.68
C LEU A 90 17.36 62.83 -24.03
N VAL A 91 16.91 61.58 -23.99
CA VAL A 91 16.66 60.80 -25.22
C VAL A 91 15.36 61.23 -25.90
N MET A 92 14.32 61.53 -25.11
CA MET A 92 13.06 62.08 -25.62
C MET A 92 13.27 63.41 -26.34
N SER A 93 14.01 64.34 -25.72
CA SER A 93 14.28 65.67 -26.31
C SER A 93 15.16 65.61 -27.57
N LYS A 94 16.11 64.68 -27.62
CA LYS A 94 16.96 64.47 -28.82
C LYS A 94 16.18 63.88 -30.01
N ARG A 95 15.06 63.20 -29.75
CA ARG A 95 14.26 62.51 -30.77
C ARG A 95 12.97 63.26 -31.13
N GLY A 96 12.70 64.41 -30.51
CA GLY A 96 11.50 65.22 -30.77
C GLY A 96 10.22 64.59 -30.25
N ILE A 97 10.31 63.70 -29.25
CA ILE A 97 9.16 63.06 -28.60
C ILE A 97 8.82 63.87 -27.35
N ASP A 98 8.44 65.14 -27.53
CA ASP A 98 8.17 66.04 -26.41
C ASP A 98 6.72 65.92 -25.89
N GLU A 99 5.83 65.25 -26.63
CA GLU A 99 4.38 65.19 -26.34
C GLU A 99 3.86 63.78 -25.99
N HIS A 100 4.56 63.00 -25.17
CA HIS A 100 3.93 61.81 -24.60
C HIS A 100 3.10 62.16 -23.37
N ALA A 101 1.82 62.48 -23.59
CA ALA A 101 0.87 62.96 -22.58
C ALA A 101 0.81 62.07 -21.32
N GLN A 102 0.95 60.74 -21.49
CA GLN A 102 0.93 59.81 -20.36
C GLN A 102 2.22 59.91 -19.52
N TYR A 103 3.38 60.02 -20.16
CA TYR A 103 4.66 60.08 -19.44
C TYR A 103 4.76 61.37 -18.62
N GLU A 104 4.34 62.49 -19.21
CA GLU A 104 4.32 63.78 -18.51
C GLU A 104 3.33 63.77 -17.35
N ARG A 105 2.11 63.23 -17.56
CA ARG A 105 1.10 63.08 -16.50
C ARG A 105 1.61 62.24 -15.33
N TYR A 106 2.20 61.08 -15.61
CA TYR A 106 2.73 60.19 -14.58
C TYR A 106 3.95 60.80 -13.87
N SER A 107 4.81 61.56 -14.58
CA SER A 107 5.93 62.27 -13.95
C SER A 107 5.46 63.33 -12.94
N ARG A 108 4.42 64.10 -13.28
CA ARG A 108 3.81 65.09 -12.37
C ARG A 108 3.14 64.41 -11.17
N LEU A 109 2.50 63.25 -11.37
CA LEU A 109 1.89 62.46 -10.30
C LEU A 109 2.94 61.83 -9.35
N LEU A 110 4.10 61.45 -9.89
CA LEU A 110 5.23 60.95 -9.10
C LEU A 110 5.79 62.05 -8.19
N PHE A 111 6.13 63.23 -8.74
CA PHE A 111 6.67 64.34 -7.96
C PHE A 111 5.69 64.93 -6.94
N SER A 112 4.38 64.75 -7.14
CA SER A 112 3.35 65.16 -6.17
C SER A 112 3.04 64.10 -5.11
N GLY A 113 3.68 62.92 -5.16
CA GLY A 113 3.48 61.82 -4.21
C GLY A 113 2.09 61.17 -4.30
N ARG A 114 1.35 61.39 -5.40
CA ARG A 114 -0.04 60.91 -5.59
C ARG A 114 -0.13 59.72 -6.55
N LEU A 115 1.00 59.19 -6.99
CA LEU A 115 1.04 58.02 -7.86
C LEU A 115 0.73 56.76 -7.04
N VAL A 116 -0.48 56.22 -7.16
CA VAL A 116 -0.84 54.97 -6.49
C VAL A 116 -0.37 53.80 -7.37
N PRO A 117 0.38 52.81 -6.85
CA PRO A 117 0.70 51.62 -7.61
C PRO A 117 -0.61 50.93 -7.99
N LYS A 118 -0.82 50.63 -9.27
CA LYS A 118 -1.91 49.72 -9.64
C LYS A 118 -1.65 48.39 -8.95
N GLU A 119 -2.65 47.87 -8.23
CA GLU A 119 -2.59 46.50 -7.72
C GLU A 119 -2.21 45.57 -8.86
N LEU A 120 -1.15 44.79 -8.67
CA LEU A 120 -0.68 43.81 -9.66
C LEU A 120 -1.84 42.85 -9.94
N GLN A 121 -2.58 43.11 -11.01
CA GLN A 121 -3.59 42.18 -11.47
C GLN A 121 -2.82 40.91 -11.83
N ARG A 122 -2.99 39.85 -11.02
CA ARG A 122 -2.64 38.48 -11.39
C ARG A 122 -3.55 38.08 -12.56
N THR A 123 -3.30 38.70 -13.71
CA THR A 123 -3.90 38.29 -14.97
C THR A 123 -3.37 36.89 -15.19
N GLN A 124 -4.27 35.91 -15.06
CA GLN A 124 -4.04 34.60 -15.64
C GLN A 124 -3.74 34.86 -17.12
N LEU A 125 -2.47 34.81 -17.49
CA LEU A 125 -2.02 34.82 -18.88
C LEU A 125 -2.61 33.57 -19.52
N ARG A 126 -3.86 33.66 -19.99
CA ARG A 126 -4.41 32.73 -20.96
C ARG A 126 -3.51 32.88 -22.18
N ILE A 127 -2.74 31.84 -22.45
CA ILE A 127 -2.03 31.66 -23.71
C ILE A 127 -3.14 31.62 -24.78
N GLN A 128 -3.50 32.77 -25.32
CA GLN A 128 -4.24 32.86 -26.58
C GLN A 128 -3.24 32.48 -27.67
N GLY A 129 -3.10 31.18 -27.90
CA GLY A 129 -2.70 30.70 -29.20
C GLY A 129 -3.88 30.89 -30.13
N ASP A 130 -3.66 31.53 -31.27
CA ASP A 130 -4.61 31.62 -32.37
C ASP A 130 -5.19 30.24 -32.68
N THR A 131 -6.39 29.98 -32.20
CA THR A 131 -7.29 28.94 -32.67
C THR A 131 -8.65 29.58 -32.87
N THR A 132 -8.74 30.39 -33.92
CA THR A 132 -10.02 30.65 -34.56
C THR A 132 -10.61 29.30 -34.98
N GLN A 133 -11.77 28.97 -34.39
CA GLN A 133 -12.77 28.02 -34.88
C GLN A 133 -12.43 26.52 -34.78
N ALA A 134 -12.36 25.96 -33.56
CA ALA A 134 -12.70 24.56 -33.29
C ALA A 134 -12.83 24.26 -31.78
N ALA A 135 -13.80 24.86 -31.09
CA ALA A 135 -14.10 24.47 -29.71
C ALA A 135 -15.57 24.73 -29.34
N ALA A 136 -16.47 24.08 -30.10
CA ALA A 136 -17.85 23.84 -29.70
C ALA A 136 -18.10 22.33 -29.65
N ALA A 137 -17.32 21.61 -28.84
CA ALA A 137 -17.61 20.25 -28.37
C ALA A 137 -16.48 19.79 -27.43
N GLY A 138 -16.68 19.93 -26.12
CA GLY A 138 -15.77 19.40 -25.11
C GLY A 138 -15.98 20.09 -23.77
N PRO A 139 -16.49 19.42 -22.72
CA PRO A 139 -16.73 20.07 -21.45
C PRO A 139 -15.38 20.31 -20.75
N ALA A 140 -15.08 21.58 -20.52
CA ALA A 140 -13.94 22.05 -19.76
C ALA A 140 -14.09 21.67 -18.28
N LEU A 141 -13.09 20.98 -17.73
CA LEU A 141 -12.88 20.84 -16.29
C LEU A 141 -12.34 22.18 -15.75
N GLY A 142 -13.24 23.02 -15.27
CA GLY A 142 -12.94 24.25 -14.54
C GLY A 142 -13.72 24.26 -13.23
N HIS A 143 -13.01 24.36 -12.11
CA HIS A 143 -13.59 24.54 -10.78
C HIS A 143 -14.44 25.82 -10.71
N SER A 144 -15.75 25.66 -10.79
CA SER A 144 -16.74 26.56 -10.20
C SER A 144 -17.28 25.89 -8.94
N SER A 145 -16.92 26.41 -7.77
CA SER A 145 -17.31 25.91 -6.45
C SER A 145 -18.73 26.30 -6.04
N ASP A 146 -19.59 26.73 -6.97
CA ASP A 146 -21.01 26.95 -6.72
C ASP A 146 -21.79 26.44 -7.93
N GLY A 147 -22.61 25.40 -7.73
CA GLY A 147 -23.53 24.87 -8.75
C GLY A 147 -23.05 23.64 -9.51
N LEU A 148 -22.39 22.67 -8.87
CA LEU A 148 -22.38 21.31 -9.40
C LEU A 148 -23.80 20.77 -9.35
N ALA A 149 -24.49 20.75 -10.49
CA ALA A 149 -25.75 20.05 -10.66
C ALA A 149 -25.56 18.60 -10.18
N LYS A 150 -26.05 18.31 -8.96
CA LYS A 150 -26.08 16.97 -8.41
C LYS A 150 -26.93 16.14 -9.34
N GLN A 151 -26.29 15.33 -10.18
CA GLN A 151 -27.01 14.39 -11.01
C GLN A 151 -27.76 13.44 -10.08
N GLU A 152 -29.06 13.29 -10.30
CA GLU A 152 -29.87 12.30 -9.61
C GLU A 152 -29.36 10.91 -9.98
N VAL A 153 -29.00 10.12 -8.98
CA VAL A 153 -28.48 8.77 -9.13
C VAL A 153 -29.51 7.92 -9.89
N GLY A 154 -29.12 7.26 -10.98
CA GLY A 154 -29.97 6.38 -11.78
C GLY A 154 -30.28 5.06 -11.05
N ILE A 155 -31.18 5.11 -10.06
CA ILE A 155 -31.49 4.00 -9.14
C ILE A 155 -31.90 2.71 -9.89
N MET A 156 -32.59 2.81 -11.03
CA MET A 156 -33.04 1.63 -11.79
C MET A 156 -31.90 0.84 -12.44
N GLN A 157 -30.84 1.51 -12.91
CA GLN A 157 -29.70 0.86 -13.54
C GLN A 157 -28.84 0.16 -12.49
N LEU A 158 -28.61 0.84 -11.37
CA LEU A 158 -28.01 0.30 -10.16
C LEU A 158 -28.74 -0.96 -9.67
N ARG A 159 -30.08 -0.95 -9.63
CA ARG A 159 -30.89 -2.11 -9.25
C ARG A 159 -30.66 -3.31 -10.14
N ARG A 160 -30.48 -3.11 -11.45
CA ARG A 160 -30.17 -4.19 -12.40
C ARG A 160 -28.81 -4.84 -12.12
N ALA A 161 -27.84 -4.05 -11.65
CA ALA A 161 -26.48 -4.53 -11.40
C ALA A 161 -26.39 -5.45 -10.19
N TRP A 162 -26.99 -5.07 -9.05
CA TRP A 162 -26.93 -5.88 -7.83
C TRP A 162 -27.95 -7.03 -7.79
N THR A 163 -29.03 -6.98 -8.59
CA THR A 163 -29.98 -8.10 -8.74
C THR A 163 -29.52 -9.14 -9.76
N SER A 164 -28.51 -8.83 -10.58
CA SER A 164 -27.91 -9.77 -11.51
C SER A 164 -27.28 -10.93 -10.74
N LYS A 165 -27.76 -12.16 -11.00
CA LYS A 165 -27.19 -13.35 -10.38
C LYS A 165 -25.81 -13.64 -10.99
N PRO A 166 -24.76 -13.72 -10.16
CA PRO A 166 -23.43 -14.09 -10.62
C PRO A 166 -23.43 -15.54 -11.14
N GLN A 167 -22.64 -15.79 -12.18
CA GLN A 167 -22.45 -17.14 -12.72
C GLN A 167 -21.58 -17.96 -11.75
N LYS A 168 -21.79 -19.28 -11.66
CA LYS A 168 -21.08 -20.19 -10.74
C LYS A 168 -19.56 -20.31 -10.96
N SER A 169 -18.97 -19.65 -11.96
CA SER A 169 -17.54 -19.69 -12.23
C SER A 169 -16.80 -18.52 -11.57
N LYS A 170 -15.52 -18.72 -11.20
CA LYS A 170 -14.65 -17.68 -10.62
C LYS A 170 -14.65 -16.39 -11.46
N ASP A 171 -14.55 -16.52 -12.80
CA ASP A 171 -14.60 -15.39 -13.72
C ASP A 171 -15.98 -14.72 -13.80
N GLY A 172 -17.04 -15.51 -13.58
CA GLY A 172 -18.41 -15.02 -13.51
C GLY A 172 -18.61 -14.06 -12.35
N TRP A 173 -18.05 -14.41 -11.20
CA TRP A 173 -18.07 -13.57 -10.01
C TRP A 173 -17.25 -12.29 -10.16
N MET A 174 -16.06 -12.36 -10.77
CA MET A 174 -15.24 -11.17 -11.05
C MET A 174 -15.91 -10.23 -12.06
N ARG A 175 -16.56 -10.79 -13.09
CA ARG A 175 -17.34 -10.01 -14.07
C ARG A 175 -18.53 -9.32 -13.42
N TRP A 176 -19.21 -9.99 -12.48
CA TRP A 176 -20.28 -9.38 -11.70
C TRP A 176 -19.76 -8.20 -10.87
N LEU A 177 -18.65 -8.35 -10.13
CA LEU A 177 -18.07 -7.27 -9.32
C LEU A 177 -17.63 -6.08 -10.19
N HIS A 178 -17.02 -6.35 -11.34
CA HIS A 178 -16.61 -5.33 -12.29
C HIS A 178 -17.80 -4.56 -12.87
N ALA A 179 -18.84 -5.28 -13.31
CA ALA A 179 -20.08 -4.66 -13.80
C ALA A 179 -20.76 -3.84 -12.70
N PHE A 180 -20.80 -4.35 -11.46
CA PHE A 180 -21.37 -3.65 -10.32
C PHE A 180 -20.61 -2.36 -9.99
N THR A 181 -19.29 -2.42 -9.97
CA THR A 181 -18.44 -1.24 -9.73
C THR A 181 -18.55 -0.21 -10.85
N TYR A 182 -18.61 -0.68 -12.11
CA TYR A 182 -18.79 0.19 -13.25
C TYR A 182 -20.09 1.00 -13.16
N GLU A 183 -21.21 0.35 -12.83
CA GLU A 183 -22.50 1.01 -12.64
C GLU A 183 -22.49 1.99 -11.45
N LEU A 184 -21.77 1.66 -10.36
CA LEU A 184 -21.54 2.58 -9.25
C LEU A 184 -20.75 3.82 -9.67
N LEU A 185 -19.72 3.69 -10.52
CA LEU A 185 -18.91 4.81 -10.99
C LEU A 185 -19.71 5.72 -11.94
N GLU A 186 -20.46 5.14 -12.88
CA GLU A 186 -21.27 5.91 -13.84
C GLU A 186 -22.38 6.72 -13.13
N GLN A 187 -23.02 6.11 -12.12
CA GLN A 187 -24.09 6.75 -11.35
C GLN A 187 -23.60 7.54 -10.13
N SER A 188 -22.29 7.65 -9.92
CA SER A 188 -21.73 8.36 -8.76
C SER A 188 -22.06 9.86 -8.79
N PRO A 189 -22.39 10.49 -7.65
CA PRO A 189 -22.66 11.92 -7.56
C PRO A 189 -21.40 12.78 -7.73
N SER A 190 -20.21 12.20 -7.49
CA SER A 190 -18.94 12.89 -7.63
C SER A 190 -18.43 12.86 -9.08
N PRO A 191 -18.13 14.03 -9.70
CA PRO A 191 -17.64 14.09 -11.08
C PRO A 191 -16.31 13.35 -11.32
N ALA A 192 -15.44 13.31 -10.30
CA ALA A 192 -14.14 12.66 -10.40
C ALA A 192 -14.29 11.14 -10.58
N LEU A 193 -15.13 10.47 -9.77
CA LEU A 193 -15.39 9.04 -9.91
C LEU A 193 -16.11 8.72 -11.23
N ARG A 194 -17.01 9.61 -11.68
CA ARG A 194 -17.69 9.45 -12.97
C ARG A 194 -16.72 9.51 -14.15
N ALA A 195 -15.73 10.41 -14.13
CA ALA A 195 -14.70 10.46 -15.17
C ALA A 195 -13.93 9.14 -15.28
N CYS A 196 -13.68 8.46 -14.15
CA CYS A 196 -13.00 7.18 -14.09
C CYS A 196 -13.82 5.99 -14.65
N SER A 197 -15.14 6.13 -14.85
CA SER A 197 -16.00 5.04 -15.38
C SER A 197 -15.51 4.51 -16.74
N SER A 198 -15.11 5.41 -17.63
CA SER A 198 -14.61 5.07 -18.97
C SER A 198 -13.32 4.24 -18.94
N LEU A 199 -12.45 4.53 -17.97
CA LEU A 199 -11.19 3.83 -17.76
C LEU A 199 -11.39 2.51 -17.02
N ALA A 200 -12.24 2.50 -15.98
CA ALA A 200 -12.60 1.30 -15.24
C ALA A 200 -13.20 0.21 -16.14
N LYS A 201 -13.95 0.60 -17.19
CA LYS A 201 -14.47 -0.31 -18.22
C LYS A 201 -13.38 -1.12 -18.94
N LYS A 202 -12.20 -0.52 -19.15
CA LYS A 202 -11.07 -1.14 -19.88
C LYS A 202 -10.04 -1.77 -18.94
N HIS A 203 -9.88 -1.23 -17.72
CA HIS A 203 -8.86 -1.63 -16.76
C HIS A 203 -9.48 -2.18 -15.48
N SER A 204 -9.52 -3.52 -15.35
CA SER A 204 -10.14 -4.22 -14.22
C SER A 204 -9.53 -3.90 -12.83
N PRO A 205 -8.20 -3.75 -12.66
CA PRO A 205 -7.63 -3.41 -11.35
C PRO A 205 -8.12 -2.07 -10.80
N LEU A 206 -8.26 -1.05 -11.65
CA LEU A 206 -8.78 0.26 -11.24
C LEU A 206 -10.22 0.16 -10.71
N SER A 207 -11.03 -0.72 -11.31
CA SER A 207 -12.38 -1.00 -10.83
C SER A 207 -12.36 -1.56 -9.41
N LYS A 208 -11.40 -2.43 -9.06
CA LYS A 208 -11.31 -3.00 -7.70
C LYS A 208 -10.94 -1.94 -6.67
N GLU A 209 -10.00 -1.06 -7.00
CA GLU A 209 -9.54 -0.01 -6.07
C GLU A 209 -10.59 1.07 -5.81
N LEU A 210 -11.33 1.49 -6.85
CA LEU A 210 -12.34 2.53 -6.72
C LEU A 210 -13.68 2.02 -6.16
N PHE A 211 -13.84 0.71 -5.97
CA PHE A 211 -15.10 0.11 -5.52
C PHE A 211 -15.63 0.71 -4.21
N ASN A 212 -14.79 0.79 -3.18
CA ASN A 212 -15.20 1.29 -1.86
C ASN A 212 -15.66 2.76 -1.92
N ALA A 213 -14.88 3.60 -2.60
CA ALA A 213 -15.20 5.02 -2.77
C ALA A 213 -16.47 5.23 -3.61
N ALA A 214 -16.62 4.46 -4.70
CA ALA A 214 -17.81 4.50 -5.54
C ALA A 214 -19.06 4.07 -4.76
N PHE A 215 -18.96 2.98 -3.99
CA PHE A 215 -20.06 2.48 -3.17
C PHE A 215 -20.51 3.53 -2.14
N VAL A 216 -19.60 4.10 -1.35
CA VAL A 216 -19.96 5.10 -0.32
C VAL A 216 -20.58 6.35 -0.95
N SER A 217 -20.07 6.79 -2.10
CA SER A 217 -20.64 7.95 -2.81
C SER A 217 -22.10 7.73 -3.20
N CYS A 218 -22.45 6.53 -3.70
CA CYS A 218 -23.82 6.17 -4.05
C CYS A 218 -24.67 5.89 -2.80
N TRP A 219 -24.09 5.24 -1.78
CA TRP A 219 -24.76 4.85 -0.54
C TRP A 219 -25.38 6.04 0.21
N THR A 220 -24.64 7.15 0.28
CA THR A 220 -25.09 8.38 0.97
C THR A 220 -26.30 9.05 0.32
N VAL A 221 -26.55 8.80 -0.96
CA VAL A 221 -27.65 9.41 -1.73
C VAL A 221 -28.84 8.45 -1.90
N LEU A 222 -28.64 7.15 -1.69
CA LEU A 222 -29.66 6.12 -1.88
C LEU A 222 -30.75 6.16 -0.80
N PRO A 223 -32.04 6.01 -1.16
CA PRO A 223 -33.13 5.85 -0.20
C PRO A 223 -33.01 4.55 0.61
N GLY A 224 -33.51 4.55 1.85
CA GLY A 224 -33.39 3.42 2.79
C GLY A 224 -33.93 2.08 2.28
N GLN A 225 -34.96 2.07 1.42
CA GLN A 225 -35.47 0.83 0.80
C GLN A 225 -34.42 0.16 -0.10
N TYR A 226 -33.72 0.95 -0.93
CA TYR A 226 -32.69 0.44 -1.83
C TYR A 226 -31.41 0.08 -1.08
N GLN A 227 -31.11 0.77 0.01
CA GLN A 227 -30.03 0.38 0.92
C GLN A 227 -30.23 -1.04 1.45
N GLN A 228 -31.45 -1.39 1.89
CA GLN A 228 -31.77 -2.75 2.32
C GLN A 228 -31.67 -3.78 1.19
N GLU A 229 -32.13 -3.45 -0.03
CA GLU A 229 -32.00 -4.35 -1.19
C GLU A 229 -30.54 -4.66 -1.54
N ILE A 230 -29.67 -3.63 -1.55
CA ILE A 230 -28.23 -3.80 -1.83
C ILE A 230 -27.60 -4.69 -0.77
N ILE A 231 -27.89 -4.46 0.50
CA ILE A 231 -27.33 -5.27 1.59
C ILE A 231 -27.81 -6.72 1.49
N ALA A 232 -29.11 -6.94 1.25
CA ALA A 232 -29.65 -8.28 1.06
C ALA A 232 -28.98 -8.99 -0.13
N SER A 233 -28.69 -8.27 -1.21
CA SER A 233 -27.96 -8.81 -2.35
C SER A 233 -26.51 -9.17 -2.00
N LEU A 234 -25.78 -8.31 -1.28
CA LEU A 234 -24.41 -8.56 -0.83
C LEU A 234 -24.34 -9.72 0.17
N GLN A 235 -25.29 -9.81 1.09
CA GLN A 235 -25.41 -10.94 2.02
C GLN A 235 -25.73 -12.25 1.30
N SER A 236 -26.64 -12.21 0.32
CA SER A 236 -26.96 -13.37 -0.53
C SER A 236 -25.73 -13.83 -1.32
N VAL A 237 -24.98 -12.89 -1.89
CA VAL A 237 -23.70 -13.14 -2.55
C VAL A 237 -22.72 -13.81 -1.58
N ALA A 238 -22.41 -13.17 -0.45
CA ALA A 238 -21.42 -13.65 0.52
C ALA A 238 -21.79 -14.98 1.20
N SER A 239 -23.08 -15.31 1.28
CA SER A 239 -23.55 -16.57 1.86
C SER A 239 -23.34 -17.78 0.95
N ASN A 240 -23.17 -17.58 -0.37
CA ASN A 240 -22.92 -18.69 -1.30
C ASN A 240 -21.55 -19.32 -1.03
N LEU A 241 -21.48 -20.66 -1.07
CA LEU A 241 -20.25 -21.42 -0.82
C LEU A 241 -19.26 -21.35 -2.00
N ASP A 242 -19.76 -21.06 -3.21
CA ASP A 242 -18.95 -21.02 -4.46
C ASP A 242 -18.24 -19.67 -4.70
N VAL A 243 -18.21 -18.77 -3.70
CA VAL A 243 -17.65 -17.42 -3.87
C VAL A 243 -16.13 -17.45 -3.72
N PRO A 244 -15.37 -16.87 -4.66
CA PRO A 244 -13.93 -16.70 -4.52
C PRO A 244 -13.55 -15.81 -3.33
N ALA A 245 -12.46 -16.14 -2.64
CA ALA A 245 -11.94 -15.37 -1.51
C ALA A 245 -11.73 -13.88 -1.86
N ASP A 246 -11.26 -13.56 -3.08
CA ASP A 246 -11.06 -12.19 -3.55
C ASP A 246 -12.30 -11.31 -3.40
N ILE A 247 -13.50 -11.87 -3.63
CA ILE A 247 -14.74 -11.09 -3.62
C ILE A 247 -15.24 -10.91 -2.21
N LEU A 248 -15.15 -11.95 -1.39
CA LEU A 248 -15.40 -11.81 0.04
C LEU A 248 -14.43 -10.79 0.67
N GLN A 249 -13.15 -10.75 0.26
CA GLN A 249 -12.19 -9.73 0.68
C GLN A 249 -12.61 -8.31 0.24
N THR A 250 -13.16 -8.13 -0.97
CA THR A 250 -13.70 -6.82 -1.39
C THR A 250 -14.91 -6.39 -0.59
N ILE A 251 -15.82 -7.32 -0.24
CA ILE A 251 -16.99 -7.03 0.61
C ILE A 251 -16.55 -6.70 2.04
N LEU A 252 -15.59 -7.44 2.59
CA LEU A 252 -14.99 -7.14 3.89
C LEU A 252 -14.17 -5.83 3.86
N GLY A 253 -13.56 -5.51 2.72
CA GLY A 253 -12.90 -4.22 2.48
C GLY A 253 -13.90 -3.07 2.53
N LEU A 254 -15.06 -3.26 1.92
CA LEU A 254 -16.16 -2.29 1.96
C LEU A 254 -16.72 -2.11 3.37
N ALA A 255 -16.97 -3.20 4.10
CA ALA A 255 -17.45 -3.15 5.48
C ALA A 255 -16.48 -2.34 6.38
N GLY A 256 -15.19 -2.67 6.34
CA GLY A 256 -14.18 -1.93 7.10
C GLY A 256 -13.99 -0.47 6.65
N PHE A 257 -14.18 -0.17 5.35
CA PHE A 257 -14.17 1.20 4.86
C PHE A 257 -15.35 2.01 5.40
N MET A 258 -16.53 1.40 5.50
CA MET A 258 -17.75 2.04 6.02
C MET A 258 -17.77 2.17 7.54
N GLU A 259 -17.10 1.27 8.27
CA GLU A 259 -16.84 1.43 9.71
C GLU A 259 -16.01 2.68 9.99
N ARG A 260 -14.99 2.96 9.16
CA ARG A 260 -14.14 4.16 9.29
C ARG A 260 -14.86 5.47 8.97
N ASP A 261 -15.89 5.43 8.12
CA ASP A 261 -16.70 6.59 7.73
C ASP A 261 -17.92 6.80 8.67
N GLU A 262 -17.97 6.08 9.81
CA GLU A 262 -19.07 6.09 10.80
C GLU A 262 -20.47 5.74 10.21
N LYS A 263 -20.51 5.19 9.00
CA LYS A 263 -21.74 4.78 8.30
C LYS A 263 -21.80 3.28 8.19
N GLN A 264 -21.88 2.60 9.33
CA GLN A 264 -21.86 1.14 9.37
C GLN A 264 -23.00 0.54 8.53
N ILE A 265 -22.64 -0.46 7.71
CA ILE A 265 -23.61 -1.26 6.99
C ILE A 265 -24.31 -2.17 8.01
N PRO A 266 -25.65 -2.27 8.02
CA PRO A 266 -26.36 -3.23 8.87
C PRO A 266 -26.19 -4.66 8.34
N ILE A 267 -24.99 -5.23 8.55
CA ILE A 267 -24.68 -6.64 8.38
C ILE A 267 -24.28 -7.18 9.76
N ASP A 268 -24.82 -8.33 10.15
CA ASP A 268 -24.51 -8.97 11.42
C ASP A 268 -22.99 -9.25 11.54
N LEU A 269 -22.39 -8.80 12.65
CA LEU A 269 -20.96 -8.97 12.94
C LEU A 269 -20.52 -10.44 12.87
N LYS A 270 -21.39 -11.36 13.32
CA LYS A 270 -21.17 -12.82 13.25
C LYS A 270 -20.88 -13.30 11.84
N ARG A 271 -21.69 -12.82 10.87
CA ARG A 271 -21.55 -13.19 9.47
C ARG A 271 -20.28 -12.60 8.86
N LEU A 272 -19.93 -11.36 9.22
CA LEU A 272 -18.67 -10.73 8.78
C LEU A 272 -17.45 -11.50 9.31
N GLY A 273 -17.50 -11.97 10.56
CA GLY A 273 -16.49 -12.88 11.13
C GLY A 273 -16.37 -14.18 10.33
N ASP A 274 -17.49 -14.85 10.06
CA ASP A 274 -17.48 -16.10 9.27
C ASP A 274 -16.98 -15.89 7.84
N TYR A 275 -17.30 -14.75 7.21
CA TYR A 275 -16.77 -14.39 5.89
C TYR A 275 -15.26 -14.14 5.93
N ALA A 276 -14.76 -13.50 6.99
CA ALA A 276 -13.33 -13.26 7.17
C ALA A 276 -12.55 -14.57 7.36
N GLY A 277 -13.10 -15.53 8.11
CA GLY A 277 -12.52 -16.87 8.27
C GLY A 277 -12.43 -17.63 6.95
N ARG A 278 -13.47 -17.57 6.10
CA ARG A 278 -13.45 -18.16 4.75
C ARG A 278 -12.42 -17.51 3.81
N CYS A 279 -12.08 -16.25 4.04
CA CYS A 279 -11.04 -15.54 3.29
C CYS A 279 -9.63 -15.75 3.82
N HIS A 280 -9.49 -16.47 4.94
CA HIS A 280 -8.27 -16.49 5.75
C HIS A 280 -7.76 -15.08 6.10
N ALA A 281 -8.67 -14.12 6.26
CA ALA A 281 -8.36 -12.74 6.65
C ALA A 281 -8.34 -12.62 8.17
N LEU A 282 -7.37 -13.27 8.82
CA LEU A 282 -7.30 -13.48 10.27
C LEU A 282 -7.44 -12.19 11.09
N ALA A 283 -6.78 -11.10 10.69
CA ALA A 283 -6.84 -9.82 11.42
C ALA A 283 -8.25 -9.19 11.40
N LYS A 284 -8.97 -9.31 10.28
CA LYS A 284 -10.36 -8.83 10.19
C LYS A 284 -11.31 -9.73 10.95
N GLU A 285 -11.07 -11.05 10.91
CA GLU A 285 -11.84 -12.01 11.68
C GLU A 285 -11.71 -11.75 13.17
N LEU A 286 -10.48 -11.52 13.66
CA LEU A 286 -10.21 -11.15 15.05
C LEU A 286 -11.02 -9.92 15.46
N HIS A 287 -10.93 -8.82 14.70
CA HIS A 287 -11.69 -7.58 14.99
C HIS A 287 -13.20 -7.83 15.10
N TYR A 288 -13.79 -8.58 14.17
CA TYR A 288 -15.22 -8.90 14.21
C TYR A 288 -15.61 -9.79 15.39
N LYS A 289 -14.74 -10.75 15.75
CA LYS A 289 -14.95 -11.64 16.90
C LYS A 289 -14.77 -10.93 18.23
N GLU A 290 -13.86 -9.96 18.33
CA GLU A 290 -13.70 -9.10 19.51
C GLU A 290 -14.92 -8.18 19.69
N ALA A 291 -15.44 -7.63 18.59
CA ALA A 291 -16.67 -6.86 18.60
C ALA A 291 -17.88 -7.70 19.03
N GLU A 292 -17.99 -8.95 18.52
CA GLU A 292 -19.01 -9.92 18.95
C GLU A 292 -18.89 -10.24 20.45
N TRP A 293 -17.66 -10.48 20.93
CA TRP A 293 -17.39 -10.76 22.33
C TRP A 293 -17.77 -9.59 23.25
N THR A 294 -17.48 -8.35 22.83
CA THR A 294 -17.84 -7.15 23.58
C THR A 294 -19.35 -7.01 23.77
N LEU A 295 -20.14 -7.48 22.81
CA LEU A 295 -21.60 -7.41 22.83
C LEU A 295 -22.25 -8.57 23.61
N GLU A 296 -21.88 -9.82 23.30
CA GLU A 296 -22.61 -11.01 23.75
C GLU A 296 -21.90 -11.80 24.86
N LYS A 297 -20.58 -11.62 25.05
CA LYS A 297 -19.74 -12.37 26.00
C LYS A 297 -19.94 -13.91 25.93
N ASN A 298 -20.00 -14.47 24.71
CA ASN A 298 -20.16 -15.91 24.45
C ASN A 298 -18.83 -16.69 24.52
N TYR A 299 -18.74 -17.74 25.34
CA TYR A 299 -17.49 -18.50 25.55
C TYR A 299 -16.95 -19.21 24.30
N ASP A 300 -17.81 -19.69 23.41
CA ASP A 300 -17.40 -20.28 22.12
C ASP A 300 -16.62 -19.29 21.25
N THR A 301 -16.83 -17.98 21.48
CA THR A 301 -16.07 -16.91 20.81
C THR A 301 -14.67 -16.80 21.39
N ILE A 302 -14.49 -17.04 22.69
CA ILE A 302 -13.17 -16.94 23.34
C ILE A 302 -12.21 -18.01 22.83
N GLU A 303 -12.68 -19.26 22.69
CA GLU A 303 -11.84 -20.33 22.14
C GLU A 303 -11.35 -19.97 20.74
N LYS A 304 -12.26 -19.47 19.89
CA LYS A 304 -11.92 -18.95 18.57
C LYS A 304 -10.98 -17.74 18.63
N LEU A 305 -11.16 -16.83 19.60
CA LEU A 305 -10.28 -15.67 19.78
C LEU A 305 -8.87 -16.07 20.19
N ILE A 306 -8.71 -17.08 21.05
CA ILE A 306 -7.40 -17.61 21.42
C ILE A 306 -6.74 -18.23 20.18
N GLU A 307 -7.48 -19.03 19.41
CA GLU A 307 -6.99 -19.61 18.17
C GLU A 307 -6.60 -18.53 17.13
N LEU A 308 -7.40 -17.48 16.98
CA LEU A 308 -7.11 -16.39 16.06
C LEU A 308 -5.88 -15.58 16.48
N ASN A 309 -5.76 -15.24 17.77
CA ASN A 309 -4.59 -14.54 18.29
C ASN A 309 -3.32 -15.37 18.12
N GLN A 310 -3.39 -16.69 18.36
CA GLN A 310 -2.30 -17.60 18.10
C GLN A 310 -1.93 -17.62 16.60
N ASN A 311 -2.91 -17.74 15.71
CA ASN A 311 -2.69 -17.74 14.26
C ASN A 311 -2.14 -16.40 13.73
N LEU A 312 -2.29 -15.31 14.49
CA LEU A 312 -1.73 -13.97 14.23
C LEU A 312 -0.37 -13.74 14.91
N ASP A 313 0.20 -14.78 15.53
CA ASP A 313 1.44 -14.71 16.32
C ASP A 313 1.37 -13.75 17.52
N LEU A 314 0.17 -13.44 18.00
CA LEU A 314 -0.10 -12.58 19.17
C LEU A 314 -0.23 -13.43 20.44
N GLN A 315 0.88 -14.01 20.88
CA GLN A 315 0.90 -14.94 22.03
C GLN A 315 0.48 -14.26 23.34
N ASP A 316 0.98 -13.05 23.62
CA ASP A 316 0.68 -12.33 24.85
C ASP A 316 -0.84 -12.06 25.02
N SER A 317 -1.50 -11.65 23.93
CA SER A 317 -2.95 -11.44 23.91
C SER A 317 -3.72 -12.74 24.19
N ALA A 318 -3.26 -13.84 23.60
CA ALA A 318 -3.89 -15.14 23.77
C ALA A 318 -3.70 -15.68 25.21
N ILE A 319 -2.53 -15.45 25.82
CA ILE A 319 -2.26 -15.76 27.25
C ILE A 319 -3.15 -14.90 28.15
N GLY A 320 -3.23 -13.59 27.90
CA GLY A 320 -4.09 -12.68 28.65
C GLY A 320 -5.57 -13.08 28.60
N MET A 321 -6.05 -13.53 27.43
CA MET A 321 -7.41 -14.05 27.28
C MET A 321 -7.64 -15.34 28.06
N LEU A 322 -6.67 -16.27 28.12
CA LEU A 322 -6.78 -17.44 28.98
C LEU A 322 -6.80 -17.10 30.47
N GLU A 323 -5.92 -16.19 30.92
CA GLU A 323 -5.92 -15.74 32.30
C GLU A 323 -7.23 -15.06 32.68
N TYR A 324 -7.82 -14.32 31.75
CA TYR A 324 -9.14 -13.73 31.91
C TYR A 324 -10.23 -14.81 32.08
N VAL A 325 -10.24 -15.84 31.21
CA VAL A 325 -11.18 -16.98 31.33
C VAL A 325 -11.03 -17.69 32.68
N ARG A 326 -9.79 -17.90 33.12
CA ARG A 326 -9.48 -18.55 34.41
C ARG A 326 -10.02 -17.77 35.60
N LYS A 327 -9.93 -16.44 35.58
CA LYS A 327 -10.45 -15.57 36.64
C LYS A 327 -11.98 -15.55 36.69
N GLU A 328 -12.63 -15.47 35.54
CA GLU A 328 -14.09 -15.36 35.46
C GLU A 328 -14.80 -16.69 35.72
N ARG A 329 -14.20 -17.82 35.31
CA ARG A 329 -14.78 -19.17 35.44
C ARG A 329 -13.71 -20.22 35.79
N PRO A 330 -13.51 -20.51 37.09
CA PRO A 330 -12.62 -21.60 37.51
C PRO A 330 -13.18 -23.01 37.20
N ASP A 331 -14.45 -23.12 36.81
CA ASP A 331 -15.15 -24.41 36.57
C ASP A 331 -14.90 -25.00 35.17
N VAL A 332 -14.30 -24.25 34.24
CA VAL A 332 -14.02 -24.74 32.88
C VAL A 332 -12.80 -25.64 32.93
N GLN A 333 -12.96 -26.92 32.58
CA GLN A 333 -11.83 -27.86 32.48
C GLN A 333 -10.81 -27.33 31.48
N GLU A 334 -9.60 -27.08 31.97
CA GLU A 334 -8.50 -26.57 31.17
C GLU A 334 -8.13 -27.62 30.11
N SER A 335 -8.27 -27.25 28.84
CA SER A 335 -7.87 -28.12 27.74
C SER A 335 -6.36 -28.05 27.56
N VAL A 336 -5.69 -29.21 27.58
CA VAL A 336 -4.25 -29.32 27.29
C VAL A 336 -3.91 -28.71 25.92
N VAL A 337 -4.87 -28.77 24.99
CA VAL A 337 -4.75 -28.21 23.65
C VAL A 337 -4.50 -26.71 23.69
N TRP A 338 -5.04 -25.98 24.67
CA TRP A 338 -4.82 -24.53 24.80
C TRP A 338 -3.38 -24.21 25.19
N TYR A 339 -2.81 -24.92 26.17
CA TYR A 339 -1.43 -24.69 26.59
C TYR A 339 -0.41 -25.07 25.52
N GLN A 340 -0.64 -26.18 24.80
CA GLN A 340 0.17 -26.55 23.64
C GLN A 340 0.11 -25.48 22.55
N ARG A 341 -1.09 -24.96 22.28
CA ARG A 341 -1.31 -23.90 21.29
C ARG A 341 -0.60 -22.60 21.69
N LEU A 342 -0.58 -22.27 22.97
CA LEU A 342 0.07 -21.07 23.49
C LEU A 342 1.57 -21.21 23.70
N GLN A 343 2.17 -22.33 23.30
CA GLN A 343 3.59 -22.64 23.55
C GLN A 343 3.98 -22.59 25.04
N GLN A 344 3.00 -22.76 25.94
CA GLN A 344 3.23 -22.92 27.38
C GLN A 344 3.47 -24.40 27.68
N TRP A 345 4.59 -24.91 27.18
CA TRP A 345 4.93 -26.34 27.22
C TRP A 345 5.09 -26.87 28.65
N ASP A 346 5.56 -26.05 29.59
CA ASP A 346 5.69 -26.43 31.01
C ASP A 346 4.35 -26.82 31.63
N LYS A 347 3.34 -25.95 31.51
CA LYS A 347 1.99 -26.20 32.04
C LYS A 347 1.28 -27.33 31.29
N ALA A 348 1.49 -27.41 29.97
CA ALA A 348 0.97 -28.53 29.18
C ALA A 348 1.54 -29.87 29.66
N LEU A 349 2.84 -29.90 29.99
CA LEU A 349 3.53 -31.07 30.50
C LEU A 349 3.00 -31.48 31.88
N GLU A 350 2.80 -30.53 32.80
CA GLU A 350 2.18 -30.78 34.12
C GLU A 350 0.84 -31.49 33.97
N ILE A 351 -0.06 -30.97 33.13
CA ILE A 351 -1.38 -31.57 32.92
C ILE A 351 -1.27 -32.95 32.28
N TYR A 352 -0.32 -33.16 31.37
CA TYR A 352 -0.10 -34.50 30.80
C TYR A 352 0.42 -35.50 31.84
N GLN A 353 1.30 -35.08 32.76
CA GLN A 353 1.80 -35.93 33.85
C GLN A 353 0.67 -36.28 34.82
N GLU A 354 -0.20 -35.32 35.16
CA GLU A 354 -1.39 -35.56 35.97
C GLU A 354 -2.35 -36.56 35.28
N GLN A 355 -2.61 -36.38 33.99
CA GLN A 355 -3.45 -37.30 33.21
C GLN A 355 -2.86 -38.71 33.12
N GLU A 356 -1.54 -38.84 33.01
CA GLU A 356 -0.86 -40.13 33.03
C GLU A 356 -0.93 -40.80 34.41
N ALA A 357 -0.83 -40.02 35.50
CA ALA A 357 -0.97 -40.52 36.86
C ALA A 357 -2.39 -41.04 37.16
N GLU A 358 -3.42 -40.37 36.62
CA GLU A 358 -4.82 -40.76 36.83
C GLU A 358 -5.30 -41.91 35.92
N ARG A 359 -4.96 -41.86 34.63
CA ARG A 359 -5.53 -42.76 33.61
C ARG A 359 -4.53 -43.77 33.03
N GLY A 360 -3.26 -43.65 33.38
CA GLY A 360 -2.16 -44.43 32.82
C GLY A 360 -1.65 -43.91 31.47
N PRO A 361 -0.54 -44.48 30.94
CA PRO A 361 0.07 -44.05 29.69
C PRO A 361 -0.85 -44.32 28.49
N SER A 362 -1.32 -43.27 27.86
CA SER A 362 -2.08 -43.31 26.61
C SER A 362 -1.23 -42.78 25.46
N PHE A 363 -1.47 -43.27 24.24
CA PHE A 363 -0.81 -42.77 23.02
C PHE A 363 -0.84 -41.23 22.91
N VAL A 364 -1.98 -40.61 23.24
CA VAL A 364 -2.15 -39.15 23.14
C VAL A 364 -1.34 -38.41 24.20
N THR A 365 -1.36 -38.91 25.44
CA THR A 365 -0.65 -38.35 26.58
C THR A 365 0.86 -38.46 26.39
N THR A 366 1.36 -39.67 26.07
CA THR A 366 2.79 -39.90 25.84
C THR A 366 3.31 -39.10 24.65
N ARG A 367 2.55 -39.02 23.54
CA ARG A 367 2.93 -38.18 22.39
C ARG A 367 2.95 -36.70 22.76
N GLY A 368 1.97 -36.25 23.54
CA GLY A 368 1.88 -34.88 24.03
C GLY A 368 3.09 -34.51 24.90
N GLN A 369 3.48 -35.37 25.83
CA GLN A 369 4.66 -35.19 26.69
C GLN A 369 5.95 -35.11 25.87
N ILE A 370 6.15 -36.03 24.92
CA ILE A 370 7.34 -36.00 24.03
C ILE A 370 7.40 -34.68 23.27
N GLY A 371 6.27 -34.22 22.73
CA GLY A 371 6.18 -32.93 22.04
C GLY A 371 6.53 -31.75 22.95
N CYS A 372 5.98 -31.70 24.15
CA CYS A 372 6.27 -30.62 25.10
C CYS A 372 7.75 -30.62 25.52
N LEU A 373 8.32 -31.79 25.84
CA LEU A 373 9.72 -31.92 26.23
C LEU A 373 10.69 -31.60 25.09
N PHE A 374 10.32 -31.94 23.84
CA PHE A 374 11.09 -31.56 22.66
C PHE A 374 11.18 -30.05 22.50
N GLU A 375 10.06 -29.35 22.62
CA GLU A 375 10.02 -27.89 22.52
C GLU A 375 10.71 -27.19 23.71
N LEU A 376 10.67 -27.80 24.89
CA LEU A 376 11.46 -27.36 26.06
C LEU A 376 12.96 -27.69 25.95
N SER A 377 13.36 -28.49 24.96
CA SER A 377 14.72 -29.01 24.79
C SER A 377 15.26 -29.78 26.00
N ASP A 378 14.38 -30.40 26.79
CA ASP A 378 14.78 -31.27 27.90
C ASP A 378 15.03 -32.70 27.39
N TRP A 379 16.23 -32.91 26.88
CA TRP A 379 16.65 -34.17 26.28
C TRP A 379 16.83 -35.30 27.31
N GLU A 380 17.19 -34.96 28.56
CA GLU A 380 17.43 -35.96 29.61
C GLU A 380 16.12 -36.63 30.04
N ALA A 381 15.05 -35.84 30.19
CA ALA A 381 13.72 -36.35 30.49
C ALA A 381 13.11 -37.17 29.34
N LEU A 382 13.53 -36.94 28.09
CA LEU A 382 13.06 -37.69 26.93
C LEU A 382 13.62 -39.12 26.85
N VAL A 383 14.87 -39.35 27.24
CA VAL A 383 15.52 -40.68 27.15
C VAL A 383 14.69 -41.81 27.78
N PRO A 384 14.24 -41.75 29.05
CA PRO A 384 13.48 -42.83 29.66
C PRO A 384 12.12 -43.06 28.97
N ILE A 385 11.51 -42.01 28.43
CA ILE A 385 10.25 -42.10 27.68
C ILE A 385 10.50 -42.81 26.34
N PHE A 386 11.59 -42.49 25.65
CA PHE A 386 11.99 -43.16 24.41
C PHE A 386 12.34 -44.63 24.64
N GLU A 387 13.07 -44.98 25.70
CA GLU A 387 13.35 -46.37 26.04
C GLU A 387 12.06 -47.16 26.30
N ARG A 388 11.09 -46.56 27.00
CA ARG A 388 9.75 -47.15 27.21
C ARG A 388 9.02 -47.39 25.90
N ILE A 389 9.03 -46.44 24.96
CA ILE A 389 8.32 -46.55 23.67
C ILE A 389 8.96 -47.59 22.74
N TRP A 390 10.29 -47.66 22.72
CA TRP A 390 11.01 -48.64 21.88
C TRP A 390 11.06 -50.04 22.50
N SER A 391 10.87 -50.16 23.82
CA SER A 391 10.56 -51.45 24.47
C SER A 391 9.11 -51.90 24.22
N GLY A 392 8.21 -50.96 23.91
CA GLY A 392 6.82 -51.21 23.55
C GLY A 392 6.62 -51.60 22.08
N ASN A 393 5.49 -52.24 21.77
CA ASN A 393 5.15 -52.72 20.43
C ASN A 393 4.40 -51.68 19.55
N ASP A 394 4.34 -50.41 19.96
CA ASP A 394 3.55 -49.37 19.30
C ASP A 394 4.29 -48.73 18.12
N GLN A 395 4.25 -49.39 16.96
CA GLN A 395 4.87 -48.91 15.71
C GLN A 395 4.40 -47.49 15.30
N LYS A 396 3.14 -47.14 15.57
CA LYS A 396 2.60 -45.80 15.26
C LYS A 396 3.26 -44.71 16.10
N LEU A 397 3.54 -45.00 17.37
CA LEU A 397 4.17 -44.04 18.28
C LEU A 397 5.66 -43.93 17.97
N GLN A 398 6.31 -45.06 17.64
CA GLN A 398 7.70 -45.09 17.17
C GLN A 398 7.89 -44.24 15.91
N LEU A 399 7.02 -44.39 14.90
CA LEU A 399 7.08 -43.59 13.67
C LEU A 399 6.90 -42.09 13.94
N ALA A 400 5.94 -41.71 14.78
CA ALA A 400 5.68 -40.32 15.11
C ALA A 400 6.79 -39.68 15.96
N SER A 401 7.45 -40.48 16.80
CA SER A 401 8.50 -40.00 17.72
C SER A 401 9.90 -40.12 17.13
N ALA A 402 10.08 -40.84 16.01
CA ALA A 402 11.38 -41.06 15.38
C ALA A 402 12.10 -39.77 15.00
N SER A 403 11.38 -38.78 14.44
CA SER A 403 11.98 -37.47 14.10
C SER A 403 12.52 -36.75 15.33
N ILE A 404 11.79 -36.80 16.44
CA ILE A 404 12.19 -36.20 17.72
C ILE A 404 13.38 -36.96 18.32
N GLY A 405 13.38 -38.29 18.23
CA GLY A 405 14.47 -39.13 18.68
C GLY A 405 15.77 -38.89 17.91
N MET A 406 15.69 -38.63 16.60
CA MET A 406 16.86 -38.24 15.81
C MET A 406 17.44 -36.90 16.27
N SER A 407 16.59 -35.89 16.46
CA SER A 407 17.02 -34.56 16.94
C SER A 407 17.63 -34.64 18.34
N MET A 408 17.03 -35.42 19.23
CA MET A 408 17.57 -35.72 20.56
C MET A 408 18.94 -36.37 20.47
N ALA A 409 19.07 -37.44 19.68
CA ALA A 409 20.34 -38.16 19.52
C ALA A 409 21.44 -37.27 18.95
N TRP A 410 21.10 -36.40 17.97
CA TRP A 410 22.02 -35.40 17.44
C TRP A 410 22.43 -34.37 18.49
N ALA A 411 21.49 -33.83 19.27
CA ALA A 411 21.76 -32.86 20.34
C ALA A 411 22.65 -33.44 21.45
N MET A 412 22.46 -34.72 21.77
CA MET A 412 23.26 -35.46 22.75
C MET A 412 24.61 -35.96 22.19
N GLY A 413 24.84 -35.84 20.87
CA GLY A 413 26.05 -36.33 20.20
C GLY A 413 26.12 -37.85 20.03
N ASP A 414 25.03 -38.59 20.25
CA ASP A 414 24.96 -40.03 20.08
C ASP A 414 24.52 -40.39 18.65
N ILE A 415 25.51 -40.60 17.78
CA ILE A 415 25.30 -40.81 16.34
C ILE A 415 24.71 -42.21 16.07
N ASP A 416 25.06 -43.21 16.88
CA ASP A 416 24.58 -44.58 16.70
C ASP A 416 23.07 -44.67 16.94
N ARG A 417 22.57 -43.98 17.98
CA ARG A 417 21.14 -43.84 18.22
C ARG A 417 20.43 -43.06 17.11
N MET A 418 21.09 -42.04 16.56
CA MET A 418 20.53 -41.26 15.45
C MET A 418 20.29 -42.15 14.22
N GLU A 419 21.23 -43.03 13.86
CA GLU A 419 21.07 -43.98 12.75
C GLU A 419 19.96 -45.00 13.01
N PHE A 420 19.87 -45.49 14.25
CA PHE A 420 18.80 -46.37 14.66
C PHE A 420 17.43 -45.72 14.46
N TYR A 421 17.23 -44.48 14.91
CA TYR A 421 15.99 -43.76 14.67
C TYR A 421 15.76 -43.41 13.19
N LEU A 422 16.81 -43.08 12.44
CA LEU A 422 16.71 -42.79 11.00
C LEU A 422 16.24 -44.00 10.19
N SER A 423 16.60 -45.22 10.62
CA SER A 423 16.15 -46.45 9.98
C SER A 423 14.63 -46.62 10.04
N THR A 424 13.98 -46.08 11.08
CA THR A 424 12.54 -46.21 11.31
C THR A 424 11.69 -45.25 10.48
N LEU A 425 12.27 -44.17 9.95
CA LEU A 425 11.53 -43.16 9.18
C LEU A 425 11.16 -43.64 7.76
N PRO A 426 10.03 -43.18 7.20
CA PRO A 426 9.64 -43.49 5.83
C PRO A 426 10.67 -42.96 4.81
N ASN A 427 10.87 -43.72 3.73
CA ASN A 427 11.95 -43.46 2.75
C ASN A 427 11.81 -42.15 1.97
N LYS A 428 10.60 -41.59 1.87
CA LYS A 428 10.30 -40.29 1.23
C LYS A 428 9.85 -39.30 2.29
N SER A 429 10.78 -38.90 3.14
CA SER A 429 10.53 -37.86 4.14
C SER A 429 11.64 -36.82 4.03
N ARG A 430 11.23 -35.55 3.94
CA ARG A 430 12.13 -34.40 3.95
C ARG A 430 13.15 -34.50 5.08
N ASP A 431 12.67 -34.82 6.29
CA ASP A 431 13.49 -34.88 7.48
C ASP A 431 14.51 -36.04 7.42
N LYS A 432 14.17 -37.13 6.74
CA LYS A 432 15.08 -38.27 6.51
C LYS A 432 16.17 -37.91 5.50
N SER A 433 15.83 -37.26 4.40
CA SER A 433 16.77 -36.78 3.39
C SER A 433 17.77 -35.78 3.99
N PHE A 434 17.27 -34.83 4.80
CA PHE A 434 18.09 -33.88 5.55
C PHE A 434 19.04 -34.56 6.54
N CYS A 435 18.54 -35.47 7.39
CA CYS A 435 19.39 -36.15 8.38
C CYS A 435 20.44 -37.08 7.74
N LYS A 436 20.13 -37.70 6.59
CA LYS A 436 21.11 -38.46 5.81
C LYS A 436 22.23 -37.57 5.28
N ALA A 437 21.89 -36.37 4.78
CA ALA A 437 22.89 -35.39 4.37
C ALA A 437 23.79 -35.01 5.57
N LEU A 438 23.20 -34.73 6.72
CA LEU A 438 23.93 -34.38 7.94
C LEU A 438 24.91 -35.48 8.38
N LEU A 439 24.47 -36.74 8.40
CA LEU A 439 25.35 -37.88 8.72
C LEU A 439 26.46 -38.07 7.69
N ALA A 440 26.18 -37.86 6.40
CA ALA A 440 27.19 -37.95 5.34
C ALA A 440 28.25 -36.84 5.49
N VAL A 441 27.84 -35.62 5.85
CA VAL A 441 28.74 -34.49 6.17
C VAL A 441 29.58 -34.79 7.42
N TYR A 442 28.98 -35.41 8.44
CA TYR A 442 29.70 -35.81 9.65
C TYR A 442 30.79 -36.84 9.33
N ARG A 443 30.48 -37.85 8.50
CA ARG A 443 31.42 -38.90 8.07
C ARG A 443 32.43 -38.48 6.99
N ASN A 444 32.39 -37.21 6.56
CA ASN A 444 33.19 -36.67 5.45
C ASN A 444 32.95 -37.37 4.10
N ASN A 445 31.77 -37.97 3.91
CA ASN A 445 31.33 -38.55 2.65
C ASN A 445 30.60 -37.48 1.82
N PHE A 446 31.37 -36.58 1.21
CA PHE A 446 30.80 -35.38 0.61
C PHE A 446 29.99 -35.62 -0.67
N GLU A 447 30.32 -36.64 -1.46
CA GLU A 447 29.57 -36.98 -2.68
C GLU A 447 28.13 -37.41 -2.36
N ASP A 448 27.97 -38.21 -1.30
CA ASP A 448 26.66 -38.66 -0.86
C ASP A 448 25.89 -37.54 -0.15
N ALA A 449 26.58 -36.67 0.58
CA ALA A 449 25.99 -35.46 1.14
C ALA A 449 25.36 -34.58 0.06
N ALA A 450 26.09 -34.28 -1.03
CA ALA A 450 25.59 -33.48 -2.14
C ALA A 450 24.35 -34.11 -2.81
N LYS A 451 24.36 -35.44 -3.01
CA LYS A 451 23.19 -36.17 -3.52
C LYS A 451 21.98 -36.04 -2.59
N PHE A 452 22.17 -36.22 -1.29
CA PHE A 452 21.07 -36.13 -0.32
C PHE A 452 20.53 -34.70 -0.18
N ILE A 453 21.38 -33.67 -0.29
CA ILE A 453 20.96 -32.26 -0.32
C ILE A 453 20.11 -31.97 -1.56
N SER A 454 20.52 -32.44 -2.75
CA SER A 454 19.74 -32.29 -3.98
C SER A 454 18.37 -32.95 -3.85
N ASN A 455 18.32 -34.19 -3.35
CA ASN A 455 17.06 -34.91 -3.13
C ASN A 455 16.15 -34.16 -2.14
N ALA A 456 16.70 -33.60 -1.06
CA ALA A 456 15.92 -32.82 -0.10
C ALA A 456 15.33 -31.54 -0.71
N ARG A 457 16.05 -30.88 -1.63
CA ARG A 457 15.55 -29.70 -2.37
C ARG A 457 14.40 -30.06 -3.31
N GLU A 458 14.54 -31.15 -4.08
CA GLU A 458 13.49 -31.63 -4.98
C GLU A 458 12.20 -31.99 -4.22
N GLU A 459 12.32 -32.61 -3.04
CA GLU A 459 11.18 -32.95 -2.19
C GLU A 459 10.47 -31.70 -1.61
N MET A 460 11.19 -30.58 -1.44
CA MET A 460 10.63 -29.34 -0.89
C MET A 460 10.02 -28.40 -1.93
N GLU A 461 10.46 -28.46 -3.19
CA GLU A 461 10.06 -27.52 -4.25
C GLU A 461 8.54 -27.39 -4.42
N ALA A 462 7.84 -28.53 -4.41
CA ALA A 462 6.38 -28.59 -4.56
C ALA A 462 5.63 -27.87 -3.42
N ASN A 463 6.14 -27.95 -2.19
CA ASN A 463 5.54 -27.32 -1.01
C ASN A 463 5.96 -25.86 -0.86
N LEU A 464 7.19 -25.51 -1.23
CA LEU A 464 7.70 -24.14 -1.17
C LEU A 464 6.90 -23.22 -2.09
N SER A 465 6.66 -23.66 -3.33
CA SER A 465 5.92 -22.90 -4.34
C SER A 465 4.47 -22.63 -3.92
N SER A 466 3.78 -23.62 -3.35
CA SER A 466 2.40 -23.44 -2.89
C SER A 466 2.32 -22.51 -1.67
N HIS A 467 3.14 -22.71 -0.65
CA HIS A 467 3.04 -21.96 0.61
C HIS A 467 3.50 -20.49 0.51
N ILE A 468 4.56 -20.20 -0.26
CA ILE A 468 5.04 -18.81 -0.43
C ILE A 468 4.03 -17.95 -1.19
N THR A 469 3.30 -18.54 -2.15
CA THR A 469 2.30 -17.77 -2.93
C THR A 469 1.12 -17.30 -2.09
N GLU A 470 0.84 -17.96 -0.96
CA GLU A 470 -0.24 -17.56 -0.04
C GLU A 470 0.23 -16.55 1.00
N SER A 471 1.31 -16.85 1.73
CA SER A 471 1.95 -15.88 2.64
C SER A 471 3.38 -16.27 2.96
N TYR A 472 4.23 -15.26 3.20
CA TYR A 472 5.59 -15.49 3.66
C TYR A 472 5.65 -16.21 5.01
N SER A 473 4.76 -15.86 5.96
CA SER A 473 4.70 -16.50 7.28
C SER A 473 4.45 -18.00 7.20
N ARG A 474 3.57 -18.44 6.29
CA ARG A 474 3.31 -19.87 6.04
C ARG A 474 4.46 -20.57 5.33
N GLY A 475 5.11 -19.87 4.40
CA GLY A 475 6.29 -20.36 3.69
C GLY A 475 7.57 -20.39 4.54
N TYR A 476 7.60 -19.70 5.69
CA TYR A 476 8.82 -19.47 6.47
C TYR A 476 9.51 -20.76 6.89
N SER A 477 8.77 -21.76 7.36
CA SER A 477 9.35 -23.07 7.76
C SER A 477 10.09 -23.75 6.59
N GLN A 478 9.57 -23.62 5.37
CA GLN A 478 10.22 -24.21 4.19
C GLN A 478 11.44 -23.37 3.76
N VAL A 479 11.35 -22.05 3.84
CA VAL A 479 12.48 -21.13 3.57
C VAL A 479 13.63 -21.39 4.56
N PHE A 480 13.32 -21.57 5.84
CA PHE A 480 14.29 -21.88 6.87
C PHE A 480 15.01 -23.21 6.59
N MET A 481 14.29 -24.25 6.18
CA MET A 481 14.92 -25.51 5.78
C MET A 481 15.81 -25.37 4.54
N CYS A 482 15.42 -24.56 3.56
CA CYS A 482 16.28 -24.23 2.42
C CYS A 482 17.57 -23.51 2.85
N GLN A 483 17.47 -22.62 3.84
CA GLN A 483 18.64 -21.99 4.45
C GLN A 483 19.53 -23.04 5.11
N MET A 484 18.98 -23.93 5.96
CA MET A 484 19.75 -25.01 6.59
C MET A 484 20.48 -25.92 5.59
N LEU A 485 19.85 -26.24 4.46
CA LEU A 485 20.51 -27.02 3.40
C LEU A 485 21.65 -26.26 2.73
N THR A 486 21.51 -24.94 2.56
CA THR A 486 22.54 -24.08 1.98
C THR A 486 23.73 -23.96 2.93
N GLU A 487 23.48 -23.74 4.23
CA GLU A 487 24.51 -23.78 5.27
C GLU A 487 25.24 -25.13 5.28
N LEU A 488 24.52 -26.24 5.06
CA LEU A 488 25.12 -27.57 4.98
C LEU A 488 26.06 -27.71 3.77
N GLU A 489 25.73 -27.10 2.62
CA GLU A 489 26.63 -27.03 1.47
C GLU A 489 27.87 -26.18 1.77
N GLU A 490 27.71 -25.08 2.49
CA GLU A 490 28.83 -24.24 2.93
C GLU A 490 29.76 -24.99 3.88
N VAL A 491 29.23 -25.80 4.79
CA VAL A 491 30.04 -26.69 5.64
C VAL A 491 30.80 -27.72 4.81
N VAL A 492 30.19 -28.27 3.76
CA VAL A 492 30.88 -29.17 2.82
C VAL A 492 32.02 -28.44 2.11
N MET A 493 31.77 -27.23 1.58
CA MET A 493 32.80 -26.42 0.93
C MET A 493 33.93 -26.05 1.89
N TYR A 494 33.60 -25.70 3.13
CA TYR A 494 34.58 -25.38 4.18
C TYR A 494 35.46 -26.59 4.49
N LYS A 495 34.88 -27.78 4.69
CA LYS A 495 35.63 -29.01 4.94
C LYS A 495 36.47 -29.48 3.74
N MET A 496 36.07 -29.14 2.52
CA MET A 496 36.82 -29.45 1.30
C MET A 496 37.95 -28.46 1.00
N ALA A 497 37.90 -27.25 1.54
CA ALA A 497 38.92 -26.26 1.29
C ALA A 497 40.26 -26.75 1.90
N PRO A 498 41.36 -26.76 1.12
CA PRO A 498 42.69 -27.01 1.68
C PRO A 498 43.04 -25.90 2.68
N ASP A 499 43.74 -26.23 3.77
CA ASP A 499 44.16 -25.34 4.87
C ASP A 499 44.63 -23.93 4.42
N ASP A 500 43.70 -23.01 4.18
CA ASP A 500 43.96 -21.59 4.06
C ASP A 500 43.66 -20.95 5.42
N ARG A 501 44.73 -20.76 6.19
CA ARG A 501 44.77 -20.15 7.53
C ARG A 501 44.18 -18.73 7.62
N GLU A 502 43.69 -18.15 6.52
CA GLU A 502 43.04 -16.84 6.50
C GLU A 502 41.50 -16.91 6.55
N ARG A 503 40.89 -18.11 6.50
CA ARG A 503 39.43 -18.30 6.59
C ARG A 503 38.95 -19.18 7.77
N GLN A 504 39.87 -19.67 8.60
CA GLN A 504 39.54 -20.21 9.93
C GLN A 504 39.50 -19.07 10.94
#